data_AF-A0A1X6N7A0-F1
#
_entry.id   AF-A0A1X6N7A0-F1
#
_cell.length_a   1.000
_cell.length_b   1.000
_cell.length_c   1.000
_cell.angle_alpha   90.00
_cell.angle_beta   90.00
_cell.angle_gamma   90.00
#
_symmetry.space_group_name_H-M   'P 1'
#
loop_
_entity.id
_entity.type
_entity.pdbx_description
1 polymer ?
#
loop_
_entity_poly.entity_id
_entity_poly.type
_entity_poly.pdbx_seq_one_letter_code
_entity_poly.pdbx_strand_id
1 'polypeptide(L)'
;MYIPDTEISVEGEEELEDIASLYEWVGMACMGAQRLQANDRVDPYIAVYSPPVPSHIGDLTHVRWTGLLPPDFVQQLISSVITNSSHDESHFISAITAQGVPTVPVNYIPRTDHERTRLRAPREDSVDTWSLLLQRRDNRCHWVLAENIGKWDGRFG
;
A
#
# COMPACT_ATOMS: atom_id res chain seq x y z
N MET A 1 -8.76 -2.40 -8.44
CA MET A 1 -8.72 -0.95 -8.72
C MET A 1 -10.02 -0.60 -9.45
N TYR A 2 -10.98 0.04 -8.78
CA TYR A 2 -12.20 0.55 -9.42
C TYR A 2 -12.02 2.05 -9.57
N ILE A 3 -12.06 2.53 -10.81
CA ILE A 3 -12.08 3.95 -11.14
C ILE A 3 -13.49 4.19 -11.70
N PRO A 4 -14.32 5.05 -11.09
CA PRO A 4 -15.59 5.45 -11.71
C PRO A 4 -15.29 6.06 -13.08
N ASP A 5 -16.19 5.89 -14.07
CA ASP A 5 -16.11 6.41 -15.45
C ASP A 5 -15.94 7.94 -15.51
N THR A 6 -14.76 8.39 -15.10
CA THR A 6 -14.27 9.76 -15.12
C THR A 6 -13.17 9.69 -16.15
N GLU A 7 -13.28 10.46 -17.22
CA GLU A 7 -12.23 10.54 -18.25
C GLU A 7 -10.88 10.76 -17.55
N ILE A 8 -10.08 9.69 -17.44
CA ILE A 8 -8.74 9.77 -16.87
C ILE A 8 -7.91 10.47 -17.93
N SER A 9 -7.40 11.66 -17.61
CA SER A 9 -6.45 12.32 -18.49
C SER A 9 -5.18 11.46 -18.61
N VAL A 10 -4.44 11.57 -19.71
CA VAL A 10 -3.16 10.87 -19.89
C VAL A 10 -2.20 11.13 -18.72
N GLU A 11 -2.21 12.35 -18.16
CA GLU A 11 -1.45 12.71 -16.96
C GLU A 11 -1.89 11.92 -15.71
N GLY A 12 -3.19 11.63 -15.58
CA GLY A 12 -3.71 10.81 -14.50
C GLY A 12 -3.36 9.32 -14.67
N GLU A 13 -3.22 8.82 -15.89
CA GLU A 13 -2.78 7.43 -16.13
C GLU A 13 -1.31 7.23 -15.73
N GLU A 14 -0.43 8.17 -16.05
CA GLU A 14 0.99 8.12 -15.68
C GLU A 14 1.17 8.18 -14.15
N GLU A 15 0.46 9.08 -13.46
CA GLU A 15 0.50 9.17 -11.99
C GLU A 15 0.02 7.87 -11.32
N LEU A 16 -0.99 7.21 -11.89
CA LEU A 16 -1.49 5.93 -11.38
C LEU A 16 -0.49 4.78 -11.61
N GLU A 17 0.22 4.77 -12.74
CA GLU A 17 1.26 3.79 -13.02
C GLU A 17 2.45 3.94 -12.05
N ASP A 18 2.84 5.18 -11.74
CA ASP A 18 3.86 5.48 -10.74
C ASP A 18 3.47 5.00 -9.34
N ILE A 19 2.22 5.28 -8.92
CA ILE A 19 1.68 4.82 -7.63
C ILE A 19 1.61 3.29 -7.59
N ALA A 20 1.17 2.65 -8.67
CA ALA A 20 1.09 1.20 -8.75
C ALA A 20 2.48 0.55 -8.66
N SER A 21 3.46 1.12 -9.35
CA SER A 21 4.86 0.67 -9.32
C SER A 21 5.46 0.82 -7.91
N LEU A 22 5.16 1.92 -7.21
CA LEU A 22 5.57 2.12 -5.82
C LEU A 22 4.86 1.15 -4.86
N TYR A 23 3.58 0.88 -5.08
CA TYR A 23 2.82 -0.09 -4.29
C TYR A 23 3.37 -1.52 -4.44
N GLU A 24 3.74 -1.92 -5.66
CA GLU A 24 4.41 -3.19 -5.92
C GLU A 24 5.77 -3.26 -5.22
N TRP A 25 6.58 -2.21 -5.33
CA TRP A 25 7.88 -2.11 -4.65
C TRP A 25 7.73 -2.29 -3.13
N VAL A 26 6.75 -1.63 -2.51
CA VAL A 26 6.46 -1.76 -1.07
C VAL A 26 6.03 -3.19 -0.72
N GLY A 27 5.18 -3.81 -1.53
CA GLY A 27 4.78 -5.21 -1.33
C GLY A 27 5.97 -6.16 -1.32
N MET A 28 6.91 -5.97 -2.26
CA MET A 28 8.15 -6.73 -2.30
C MET A 28 9.08 -6.45 -1.12
N ALA A 29 9.14 -5.19 -0.65
CA ALA A 29 9.89 -4.81 0.53
C ALA A 29 9.37 -5.54 1.78
N CYS A 30 8.05 -5.61 1.95
CA CYS A 30 7.42 -6.35 3.04
C CYS A 30 7.70 -7.87 2.99
N MET A 31 7.91 -8.43 1.79
CA MET A 31 8.25 -9.83 1.59
C MET A 31 9.76 -10.12 1.69
N GLY A 32 10.61 -9.09 1.83
CA GLY A 32 12.06 -9.24 1.80
C GLY A 32 12.56 -9.78 0.46
N ALA A 33 11.93 -9.37 -0.64
CA ALA A 33 12.25 -9.87 -1.97
C ALA A 33 13.72 -9.60 -2.33
N GLN A 34 14.40 -10.65 -2.80
CA GLN A 34 15.79 -10.55 -3.26
C GLN A 34 15.98 -9.47 -4.35
N ARG A 35 14.93 -9.24 -5.16
CA ARG A 35 14.91 -8.26 -6.26
C ARG A 35 15.18 -6.81 -5.84
N LEU A 36 15.03 -6.49 -4.56
CA LEU A 36 15.34 -5.16 -4.03
C LEU A 36 16.79 -5.00 -3.60
N GLN A 37 17.58 -6.07 -3.60
CA GLN A 37 19.00 -6.00 -3.25
C GLN A 37 19.78 -5.38 -4.40
N ALA A 38 20.60 -4.37 -4.11
CA ALA A 38 21.44 -3.68 -5.10
C ALA A 38 22.38 -4.61 -5.89
N ASN A 39 22.71 -5.78 -5.32
CA ASN A 39 23.60 -6.77 -5.93
C ASN A 39 22.85 -7.97 -6.53
N ASP A 40 21.53 -7.89 -6.70
CA ASP A 40 20.79 -9.00 -7.31
C ASP A 40 21.22 -9.19 -8.77
N ARG A 41 21.57 -10.43 -9.12
CA ARG A 41 22.01 -10.81 -10.46
C ARG A 41 20.99 -11.76 -11.05
N VAL A 42 19.98 -11.15 -11.64
CA VAL A 42 18.84 -11.83 -12.25
C VAL A 42 19.16 -12.15 -13.70
N ASP A 43 18.83 -13.36 -14.13
CA ASP A 43 18.76 -13.67 -15.55
C ASP A 43 17.63 -12.84 -16.19
N PRO A 44 17.92 -11.93 -17.13
CA PRO A 44 16.93 -11.03 -17.72
C PRO A 44 15.83 -11.75 -18.51
N TYR A 45 16.01 -13.04 -18.83
CA TYR A 45 15.00 -13.86 -19.49
C TYR A 45 14.05 -14.57 -18.51
N ILE A 46 14.28 -14.48 -17.20
CA ILE A 46 13.51 -15.19 -16.15
C ILE A 46 12.62 -14.24 -15.35
N ALA A 47 13.06 -13.01 -15.07
CA ALA A 47 12.23 -12.01 -14.39
C ALA A 47 12.72 -10.57 -14.62
N VAL A 48 11.78 -9.65 -14.86
CA VAL A 48 12.04 -8.26 -15.27
C VAL A 48 11.40 -7.30 -14.27
N TYR A 49 11.78 -7.41 -12.99
CA TYR A 49 11.41 -6.34 -12.06
C TYR A 49 12.37 -5.17 -12.22
N SER A 50 11.83 -3.96 -12.37
CA SER A 50 12.57 -2.70 -12.29
C SER A 50 11.98 -1.82 -11.19
N PRO A 51 12.81 -1.20 -10.33
CA PRO A 51 12.32 -0.26 -9.32
C PRO A 51 11.65 0.96 -9.96
N PRO A 52 10.68 1.61 -9.28
CA PRO A 52 10.04 2.83 -9.77
C PRO A 52 11.07 3.95 -9.95
N VAL A 53 10.97 4.71 -11.03
CA VAL A 53 11.91 5.80 -11.36
C VAL A 53 11.33 7.14 -10.88
N PRO A 54 12.10 8.05 -10.27
CA PRO A 54 13.53 7.92 -9.94
C PRO A 54 13.80 7.02 -8.71
N SER A 55 14.77 6.12 -8.83
CA SER A 55 15.23 5.24 -7.73
C SER A 55 16.68 5.51 -7.32
N HIS A 56 17.00 5.33 -6.04
CA HIS A 56 18.38 5.33 -5.54
C HIS A 56 18.61 4.13 -4.61
N ILE A 57 19.87 3.73 -4.46
CA ILE A 57 20.26 2.71 -3.47
C ILE A 57 20.32 3.38 -2.10
N GLY A 58 19.69 2.78 -1.11
CA GLY A 58 19.66 3.27 0.25
C GLY A 58 19.31 2.19 1.26
N ASP A 59 19.22 2.59 2.52
CA ASP A 59 18.87 1.69 3.62
C ASP A 59 17.34 1.56 3.75
N LEU A 60 16.87 0.32 3.95
CA LEU A 60 15.47 0.01 4.21
C LEU A 60 15.30 -0.48 5.64
N THR A 61 14.45 0.19 6.40
CA THR A 61 14.01 -0.29 7.72
C THR A 61 12.60 -0.88 7.58
N HIS A 62 12.46 -2.18 7.82
CA HIS A 62 11.17 -2.87 7.83
C HIS A 62 10.83 -3.33 9.25
N VAL A 63 9.69 -2.87 9.76
CA VAL A 63 9.14 -3.27 11.07
C VAL A 63 7.81 -3.97 10.84
N ARG A 64 7.64 -5.14 11.43
CA ARG A 64 6.43 -5.96 11.30
C ARG A 64 5.83 -6.26 12.67
N TRP A 65 4.57 -5.87 12.86
CA TRP A 65 3.74 -6.29 13.98
C TRP A 65 2.77 -7.38 13.53
N THR A 66 2.55 -8.38 14.38
CA THR A 66 1.63 -9.49 14.11
C THR A 66 0.70 -9.73 15.29
N GLY A 67 -0.49 -10.23 15.01
CA GLY A 67 -1.54 -10.48 16.01
C GLY A 67 -2.74 -9.56 15.85
N LEU A 68 -3.55 -9.46 16.91
CA LEU A 68 -4.71 -8.58 16.94
C LEU A 68 -4.26 -7.17 17.34
N LEU A 69 -4.22 -6.26 16.37
CA LEU A 69 -3.81 -4.88 16.56
C LEU A 69 -5.06 -3.99 16.76
N PRO A 70 -5.21 -3.32 17.91
CA PRO A 70 -6.31 -2.39 18.13
C PRO A 70 -6.29 -1.21 17.14
N PRO A 71 -7.45 -0.66 16.74
CA PRO A 71 -7.50 0.52 15.88
C PRO A 71 -6.69 1.71 16.44
N ASP A 72 -6.72 1.92 17.76
CA ASP A 72 -5.96 2.98 18.43
C ASP A 72 -4.45 2.84 18.21
N PHE A 73 -3.93 1.60 18.19
CA PHE A 73 -2.52 1.35 17.89
C PHE A 73 -2.19 1.77 16.46
N VAL A 74 -3.03 1.40 15.49
CA VAL A 74 -2.85 1.78 14.08
C VAL A 74 -2.90 3.30 13.92
N GLN A 75 -3.83 3.97 14.60
CA GLN A 75 -3.95 5.42 14.57
C GLN A 75 -2.72 6.12 15.16
N GLN A 76 -2.20 5.62 16.29
CA GLN A 76 -0.97 6.14 16.90
C GLN A 76 0.25 5.93 16.01
N LEU A 77 0.34 4.78 15.33
CA LEU A 77 1.40 4.49 14.38
C LEU A 77 1.38 5.49 13.21
N ILE A 78 0.22 5.67 12.57
CA ILE A 78 0.05 6.62 11.47
C ILE A 78 0.43 8.03 11.94
N SER A 79 -0.07 8.45 13.10
CA SER A 79 0.22 9.77 13.67
C SER A 79 1.70 9.97 13.97
N SER A 80 2.37 8.92 14.45
CA SER A 80 3.81 8.93 14.75
C SER A 80 4.64 9.04 13.48
N VAL A 81 4.30 8.32 12.42
CA VAL A 81 5.01 8.39 11.12
C VAL A 81 4.84 9.77 10.50
N ILE A 82 3.61 10.31 10.50
CA ILE A 82 3.34 11.65 9.96
C ILE A 82 4.13 12.72 10.74
N THR A 83 4.13 12.66 12.07
CA THR A 83 4.77 13.68 12.92
C THR A 83 6.30 13.60 12.88
N ASN A 84 6.86 12.39 12.92
CA ASN A 84 8.31 12.18 13.02
C ASN A 84 9.03 12.06 11.68
N SER A 85 8.31 12.08 10.55
CA SER A 85 8.93 12.16 9.22
C SER A 85 9.83 13.41 9.16
N SER A 86 11.14 13.18 9.02
CA SER A 86 12.16 14.22 9.07
C SER A 86 11.98 15.23 7.94
N HIS A 87 12.33 16.49 8.20
CA HIS A 87 12.28 17.57 7.22
C HIS A 87 13.47 17.57 6.25
N ASP A 88 14.57 16.92 6.62
CA ASP A 88 15.87 17.05 5.94
C ASP A 88 16.04 16.13 4.73
N GLU A 89 15.22 15.09 4.60
CA GLU A 89 15.35 14.09 3.53
C GLU A 89 14.25 14.30 2.47
N SER A 90 14.55 15.05 1.42
CA SER A 90 13.61 15.37 0.31
C SER A 90 13.05 14.14 -0.44
N HIS A 91 13.50 12.92 -0.15
CA HIS A 91 13.12 11.69 -0.85
C HIS A 91 12.73 10.53 0.07
N PHE A 92 12.48 10.78 1.36
CA PHE A 92 12.07 9.72 2.27
C PHE A 92 10.61 9.30 2.02
N ILE A 93 10.43 8.01 1.70
CA ILE A 93 9.11 7.38 1.57
C ILE A 93 8.88 6.48 2.78
N SER A 94 7.71 6.62 3.41
CA SER A 94 7.21 5.71 4.43
C SER A 94 6.00 4.96 3.91
N ALA A 95 5.92 3.66 4.20
CA ALA A 95 4.75 2.86 3.87
C ALA A 95 4.26 2.13 5.11
N ILE A 96 2.94 2.16 5.33
CA ILE A 96 2.27 1.37 6.35
C ILE A 96 1.35 0.40 5.63
N THR A 97 1.69 -0.88 5.63
CA THR A 97 0.87 -1.94 5.04
C THR A 97 0.21 -2.75 6.14
N ALA A 98 -1.11 -2.91 6.05
CA ALA A 98 -1.86 -3.80 6.91
C ALA A 98 -2.54 -4.90 6.10
N GLN A 99 -2.54 -6.09 6.68
CA GLN A 99 -3.18 -7.27 6.13
C GLN A 99 -4.43 -7.58 6.97
N GLY A 100 -5.58 -7.67 6.32
CA GLY A 100 -6.82 -8.07 6.94
C GLY A 100 -6.86 -9.56 7.24
N VAL A 101 -7.78 -9.96 8.11
CA VAL A 101 -8.00 -11.37 8.44
C VAL A 101 -8.83 -12.02 7.32
N PRO A 102 -8.41 -13.15 6.73
CA PRO A 102 -9.14 -13.79 5.62
C PRO A 102 -10.58 -14.20 5.98
N THR A 103 -10.81 -14.48 7.26
CA THR A 103 -12.06 -15.07 7.76
C THR A 103 -13.00 -14.08 8.41
N VAL A 104 -12.71 -12.76 8.40
CA VAL A 104 -13.64 -11.79 8.98
C VAL A 104 -14.87 -11.62 8.07
N PRO A 105 -16.09 -11.67 8.64
CA PRO A 105 -17.32 -11.53 7.87
C PRO A 105 -17.54 -10.09 7.37
N VAL A 106 -17.01 -9.11 8.11
CA VAL A 106 -17.08 -7.67 7.81
C VAL A 106 -15.72 -7.05 8.13
N ASN A 107 -15.09 -6.44 7.13
CA ASN A 107 -13.78 -5.79 7.27
C ASN A 107 -13.90 -4.26 7.40
N TYR A 108 -14.95 -3.67 6.82
CA TYR A 108 -15.19 -2.24 6.82
C TYR A 108 -16.68 -1.94 7.07
N ILE A 109 -16.95 -0.97 7.93
CA ILE A 109 -18.30 -0.44 8.17
C ILE A 109 -18.36 0.97 7.57
N PRO A 110 -19.07 1.16 6.44
CA PRO A 110 -19.19 2.48 5.83
C PRO A 110 -19.87 3.47 6.76
N ARG A 111 -19.32 4.69 6.84
CA ARG A 111 -19.88 5.77 7.69
C ARG A 111 -21.18 6.37 7.16
N THR A 112 -21.44 6.26 5.85
CA THR A 112 -22.49 7.04 5.17
C THR A 112 -23.59 6.19 4.54
N ASP A 113 -23.50 4.86 4.59
CA ASP A 113 -24.48 3.98 3.95
C ASP A 113 -24.62 2.65 4.70
N HIS A 114 -25.48 2.63 5.72
CA HIS A 114 -25.73 1.44 6.54
C HIS A 114 -26.34 0.29 5.74
N GLU A 115 -26.92 0.56 4.56
CA GLU A 115 -27.57 -0.45 3.71
C GLU A 115 -26.59 -1.24 2.83
N ARG A 116 -25.31 -0.81 2.75
CA ARG A 116 -24.30 -1.40 1.86
C ARG A 116 -23.14 -2.12 2.56
N THR A 117 -23.31 -2.53 3.82
CA THR A 117 -22.30 -3.41 4.44
C THR A 117 -22.37 -4.77 3.76
N ARG A 118 -21.58 -4.93 2.70
CA ARG A 118 -21.55 -6.16 1.91
C ARG A 118 -20.79 -7.22 2.70
N LEU A 119 -21.49 -8.30 3.02
CA LEU A 119 -20.90 -9.45 3.67
C LEU A 119 -19.85 -10.06 2.75
N ARG A 120 -18.71 -10.42 3.32
CA ARG A 120 -17.65 -11.14 2.62
C ARG A 120 -17.76 -12.63 2.91
N ALA A 121 -17.55 -13.45 1.89
CA ALA A 121 -17.41 -14.89 2.08
C ALA A 121 -16.05 -15.19 2.77
N PRO A 122 -16.02 -15.77 3.98
CA PRO A 122 -14.78 -16.11 4.66
C PRO A 122 -14.03 -17.18 3.87
N ARG A 123 -12.88 -16.82 3.28
CA ARG A 123 -12.05 -17.76 2.50
C ARG A 123 -10.58 -17.48 2.70
N GLU A 124 -9.76 -18.51 2.63
CA GLU A 124 -8.29 -18.39 2.78
C GLU A 124 -7.67 -17.49 1.70
N ASP A 125 -8.24 -17.45 0.50
CA ASP A 125 -7.80 -16.64 -0.64
C ASP A 125 -8.30 -15.18 -0.61
N SER A 126 -9.08 -14.80 0.40
CA SER A 126 -9.81 -13.52 0.40
C SER A 126 -9.08 -12.35 1.06
N VAL A 127 -7.78 -12.46 1.35
CA VAL A 127 -7.02 -11.42 2.07
C VAL A 127 -7.19 -10.04 1.41
N ASP A 128 -7.70 -9.07 2.17
CA ASP A 128 -7.62 -7.67 1.80
C ASP A 128 -6.35 -7.08 2.39
N THR A 129 -5.66 -6.25 1.62
CA THR A 129 -4.54 -5.47 2.12
C THR A 129 -4.74 -4.01 1.78
N TRP A 130 -4.31 -3.14 2.68
CA TRP A 130 -4.20 -1.72 2.37
C TRP A 130 -2.79 -1.24 2.71
N SER A 131 -2.29 -0.31 1.91
CA SER A 131 -1.03 0.38 2.13
C SER A 131 -1.25 1.88 2.11
N LEU A 132 -0.88 2.54 3.20
CA LEU A 132 -0.77 3.99 3.25
C LEU A 132 0.67 4.36 2.86
N LEU A 133 0.82 4.94 1.67
CA LEU A 133 2.08 5.46 1.13
C LEU A 133 2.19 6.93 1.52
N LEU A 134 3.31 7.32 2.12
CA LEU A 134 3.55 8.65 2.66
C LEU A 134 4.86 9.19 2.10
N GLN A 135 4.80 10.39 1.54
CA GLN A 135 5.96 11.14 1.09
C GLN A 135 5.90 12.57 1.65
N ARG A 136 6.99 13.04 2.25
CA ARG A 136 7.08 14.42 2.71
C ARG A 136 7.86 15.23 1.66
N ARG A 137 7.26 16.33 1.20
CA ARG A 137 7.86 17.25 0.22
C ARG A 137 7.52 18.69 0.62
N ASP A 138 8.51 19.57 0.67
CA ASP A 138 8.32 21.01 0.88
C ASP A 138 7.42 21.36 2.09
N ASN A 139 7.66 20.68 3.24
CA ASN A 139 6.86 20.82 4.47
C ASN A 139 5.39 20.33 4.36
N ARG A 140 5.01 19.70 3.25
CA ARG A 140 3.70 19.05 3.06
C ARG A 140 3.86 17.53 3.09
N CYS A 141 2.84 16.86 3.64
CA CYS A 141 2.73 15.41 3.62
C CYS A 141 1.77 15.02 2.49
N HIS A 142 2.32 14.37 1.47
CA HIS A 142 1.56 13.73 0.41
C HIS A 142 1.31 12.28 0.82
N TRP A 143 0.09 11.80 0.59
CA TRP A 143 -0.26 10.44 0.94
C TRP A 143 -1.22 9.84 -0.07
N VAL A 144 -1.09 8.53 -0.25
CA VAL A 144 -1.98 7.72 -1.09
C VAL A 144 -2.37 6.47 -0.30
N LEU A 145 -3.66 6.15 -0.32
CA LEU A 145 -4.18 4.90 0.21
C LEU A 145 -4.42 3.94 -0.96
N ALA A 146 -3.62 2.88 -1.03
CA ALA A 146 -3.78 1.82 -2.01
C ALA A 146 -4.45 0.62 -1.33
N GLU A 147 -5.53 0.12 -1.93
CA GLU A 147 -6.26 -1.05 -1.44
C GLU A 147 -6.19 -2.19 -2.47
N ASN A 148 -5.78 -3.37 -2.00
CA ASN A 148 -5.98 -4.62 -2.71
C ASN A 148 -7.16 -5.34 -2.06
N ILE A 149 -8.22 -5.48 -2.85
CA ILE A 149 -9.48 -6.02 -2.41
C ILE A 149 -9.67 -7.39 -3.05
N GLY A 150 -9.97 -8.39 -2.22
CA GLY A 150 -10.17 -9.76 -2.70
C GLY A 150 -11.29 -9.83 -3.73
N LYS A 151 -11.16 -10.73 -4.71
CA LYS A 151 -12.16 -10.99 -5.77
C LYS A 151 -13.59 -11.21 -5.26
N TRP A 152 -13.71 -11.68 -4.01
CA TRP A 152 -14.98 -12.04 -3.37
C TRP A 152 -15.55 -10.94 -2.47
N ASP A 153 -14.89 -9.79 -2.42
CA ASP A 153 -15.39 -8.63 -1.71
C ASP A 153 -16.27 -7.81 -2.66
N GLY A 154 -17.56 -7.75 -2.32
CA GLY A 154 -18.55 -7.08 -3.15
C GLY A 154 -18.46 -5.56 -3.13
N ARG A 155 -17.55 -4.91 -2.39
CA ARG A 155 -17.51 -3.44 -2.24
C ARG A 155 -17.50 -2.66 -3.56
N PHE A 156 -17.04 -3.26 -4.66
CA PHE A 156 -16.89 -2.57 -5.96
C PHE A 156 -17.87 -2.97 -7.07
N GLY A 157 -18.95 -3.72 -6.76
CA GLY A 157 -19.96 -4.08 -7.75
C GLY A 157 -20.23 -5.56 -7.80
#